data_AF-A0A4S4LA31-F1
#
_entry.id   AF-A0A4S4LA31-F1
#
_cell.length_a   1.000
_cell.length_b   1.000
_cell.length_c   1.000
_cell.angle_alpha   90.00
_cell.angle_beta   90.00
_cell.angle_gamma   90.00
#
_symmetry.space_group_name_H-M   'P 1'
#
loop_
_entity.id
_entity.type
_entity.pdbx_description
1 polymer ?
#
loop_
_entity_poly.entity_id
_entity_poly.type
_entity_poly.pdbx_seq_one_letter_code
_entity_poly.pdbx_strand_id
1 'polypeptide(L)'
;MSDWELDLHPSYCDSDADITLESSDGVRFRVHSLILRLSSEVFAGMIAIPRVPSHGSTKGDIVHLTEKSDITLALLDSIYPRRSPPQLEPFSFVLRLATAADKYDIFDVTSRIRGLFVPRGSLPNLSWGKLEQYALASSLGWAEEARYLSRFVPPLNTEDPEQRSVLESMDVKWLLKLISLHRRRRDTMIRALSISYDRNASDEIRDHHLRWEYISTIHASSCRSQAHSKSIWSAIKFLVLSELDHSSADTATRNVTKLFSDRRLQFLWDEKCSKCSESFFTEPITDSSFVAELLRILIHLPKEID
;
A
#
# COMPACT_ATOMS: atom_id res chain seq x y z
N MET A 1 -27.62 -39.43 -20.72
CA MET A 1 -26.55 -38.62 -20.08
C MET A 1 -26.47 -39.09 -18.66
N SER A 2 -25.31 -39.55 -18.22
CA SER A 2 -25.17 -40.08 -16.86
C SER A 2 -24.85 -38.91 -15.92
N ASP A 3 -25.36 -38.91 -14.69
CA ASP A 3 -25.37 -37.76 -13.75
C ASP A 3 -23.99 -37.11 -13.49
N TRP A 4 -22.87 -37.71 -13.93
CA TRP A 4 -21.53 -37.18 -13.77
C TRP A 4 -21.13 -36.09 -14.79
N GLU A 5 -21.81 -35.96 -15.93
CA GLU A 5 -21.50 -34.99 -16.99
C GLU A 5 -22.06 -33.58 -16.74
N LEU A 6 -23.00 -33.42 -15.82
CA LEU A 6 -23.75 -32.17 -15.63
C LEU A 6 -22.92 -31.05 -14.98
N ASP A 7 -21.84 -31.39 -14.27
CA ASP A 7 -21.00 -30.43 -13.54
C ASP A 7 -19.63 -30.18 -14.21
N LEU A 8 -19.44 -30.64 -15.45
CA LEU A 8 -18.17 -30.49 -16.16
C LEU A 8 -18.03 -29.08 -16.76
N HIS A 9 -16.93 -28.40 -16.47
CA HIS A 9 -16.66 -27.06 -16.99
C HIS A 9 -16.43 -27.10 -18.51
N PRO A 10 -17.13 -26.27 -19.32
CA PRO A 10 -17.12 -26.36 -20.78
C PRO A 10 -15.75 -26.07 -21.40
N SER A 11 -14.91 -25.27 -20.74
CA SER A 11 -13.55 -24.96 -21.23
C SER A 11 -12.51 -26.05 -20.93
N TYR A 12 -12.83 -27.00 -20.04
CA TYR A 12 -11.91 -28.03 -19.54
C TYR A 12 -12.63 -29.38 -19.52
N CYS A 13 -12.93 -29.88 -20.72
CA CYS A 13 -13.68 -31.11 -20.97
C CYS A 13 -13.00 -32.03 -22.00
N ASP A 14 -11.70 -31.82 -22.25
CA ASP A 14 -10.92 -32.52 -23.27
C ASP A 14 -10.98 -34.05 -23.08
N SER A 15 -11.10 -34.79 -24.18
CA SER A 15 -11.28 -36.25 -24.13
C SER A 15 -10.03 -36.98 -23.66
N ASP A 16 -8.85 -36.44 -23.96
CA ASP A 16 -7.52 -36.95 -23.63
C ASP A 16 -7.00 -36.52 -22.26
N ALA A 17 -7.76 -35.69 -21.53
CA ALA A 17 -7.50 -35.37 -20.14
C ALA A 17 -7.54 -36.62 -19.25
N ASP A 18 -6.51 -36.80 -18.43
CA ASP A 18 -6.22 -37.99 -17.62
C ASP A 18 -6.52 -37.80 -16.13
N ILE A 19 -6.87 -36.59 -15.69
CA ILE A 19 -7.24 -36.28 -14.32
C ILE A 19 -8.42 -35.32 -14.25
N THR A 20 -9.21 -35.44 -13.18
CA THR A 20 -10.34 -34.54 -12.92
C THR A 20 -10.08 -33.77 -11.64
N LEU A 21 -10.08 -32.43 -11.69
CA LEU A 21 -10.14 -31.58 -10.50
C LEU A 21 -11.60 -31.26 -10.20
N GLU A 22 -11.98 -31.22 -8.93
CA GLU A 22 -13.31 -30.77 -8.50
C GLU A 22 -13.14 -29.57 -7.56
N SER A 23 -13.76 -28.44 -7.90
CA SER A 23 -13.76 -27.25 -7.06
C SER A 23 -14.70 -27.40 -5.87
N SER A 24 -14.58 -26.53 -4.86
CA SER A 24 -15.39 -26.58 -3.64
C SER A 24 -16.89 -26.39 -3.87
N ASP A 25 -17.27 -25.79 -5.00
CA ASP A 25 -18.65 -25.59 -5.45
C ASP A 25 -19.13 -26.68 -6.43
N GLY A 26 -18.41 -27.79 -6.54
CA GLY A 26 -18.82 -29.00 -7.24
C GLY A 26 -18.53 -29.03 -8.74
N VAL A 27 -17.93 -27.97 -9.31
CA VAL A 27 -17.58 -27.92 -10.73
C VAL A 27 -16.34 -28.77 -10.99
N ARG A 28 -16.42 -29.63 -12.02
CA ARG A 28 -15.34 -30.53 -12.43
C ARG A 28 -14.57 -29.97 -13.61
N PHE A 29 -13.27 -30.13 -13.59
CA PHE A 29 -12.34 -29.73 -14.65
C PHE A 29 -11.54 -30.96 -15.08
N ARG A 30 -11.75 -31.41 -16.31
CA ARG A 30 -10.90 -32.45 -16.91
C ARG A 30 -9.64 -31.80 -17.46
N VAL A 31 -8.51 -32.18 -16.90
CA VAL A 31 -7.19 -31.55 -17.15
C VAL A 31 -6.11 -32.61 -17.36
N HIS A 32 -4.90 -32.15 -17.69
CA HIS A 32 -3.74 -32.97 -18.02
C HIS A 32 -2.77 -32.95 -16.84
N SER A 33 -2.54 -34.11 -16.24
CA SER A 33 -1.62 -34.28 -15.11
C SER A 33 -0.22 -33.75 -15.42
N LEU A 34 0.24 -33.91 -16.67
CA LEU A 34 1.52 -33.39 -17.13
C LEU A 34 1.62 -31.87 -16.97
N ILE A 35 0.60 -31.11 -17.39
CA ILE A 35 0.60 -29.64 -17.31
C ILE A 35 0.61 -29.20 -15.84
N LEU A 36 -0.23 -29.82 -15.00
CA LEU A 36 -0.27 -29.52 -13.57
C LEU A 36 1.09 -29.74 -12.89
N ARG A 37 1.72 -30.89 -13.15
CA ARG A 37 3.03 -31.25 -12.57
C ARG A 37 4.16 -30.31 -12.98
N LEU A 38 4.15 -29.87 -14.24
CA LEU A 38 5.17 -28.94 -14.75
C LEU A 38 5.01 -27.53 -14.19
N SER A 39 3.80 -27.17 -13.75
CA SER A 39 3.46 -25.81 -13.32
C SER A 39 3.43 -25.64 -11.80
N SER A 40 3.46 -26.73 -11.04
CA SER A 40 3.31 -26.73 -9.58
C SER A 40 3.86 -28.02 -8.97
N GLU A 41 4.82 -27.87 -8.05
CA GLU A 41 5.32 -29.00 -7.25
C GLU A 41 4.24 -29.55 -6.31
N VAL A 42 3.35 -28.68 -5.81
CA VAL A 42 2.23 -29.07 -4.94
C VAL A 42 1.27 -29.99 -5.69
N PHE A 43 0.87 -29.64 -6.92
CA PHE A 43 0.04 -30.52 -7.73
C PHE A 43 0.79 -31.81 -8.08
N ALA A 44 2.10 -31.76 -8.34
CA ALA A 44 2.87 -32.98 -8.56
C ALA A 44 2.84 -33.92 -7.36
N GLY A 45 2.98 -33.40 -6.13
CA GLY A 45 2.81 -34.16 -4.91
C GLY A 45 1.39 -34.71 -4.75
N MET A 46 0.35 -33.88 -4.95
CA MET A 46 -1.06 -34.28 -4.82
C MET A 46 -1.46 -35.40 -5.78
N ILE A 47 -0.90 -35.41 -6.99
CA ILE A 47 -1.16 -36.41 -8.02
C ILE A 47 -0.39 -37.71 -7.74
N ALA A 48 0.81 -37.64 -7.14
CA ALA A 48 1.64 -38.80 -6.85
C ALA A 48 1.12 -39.67 -5.70
N ILE A 49 0.21 -39.16 -4.86
CA ILE A 49 -0.36 -39.90 -3.72
C ILE A 49 -1.27 -41.02 -4.26
N PRO A 50 -0.96 -42.31 -3.98
CA PRO A 50 -1.83 -43.41 -4.38
C PRO A 50 -3.19 -43.29 -3.69
N ARG A 51 -4.26 -43.13 -4.47
CA ARG A 51 -5.63 -43.08 -3.93
C ARG A 51 -6.18 -44.49 -3.84
N VAL A 52 -6.69 -44.86 -2.66
CA VAL A 52 -7.41 -46.14 -2.51
C VAL A 52 -8.71 -46.01 -3.30
N PRO A 53 -8.98 -46.89 -4.28
CA PRO A 53 -10.22 -46.82 -5.04
C PRO A 53 -11.40 -47.06 -4.09
N SER A 54 -12.19 -46.02 -3.84
CA SER A 54 -13.45 -46.15 -3.12
C SER A 54 -14.39 -47.02 -3.94
N HIS A 55 -14.87 -48.10 -3.31
CA HIS A 55 -15.71 -49.12 -3.90
C HIS A 55 -16.82 -48.53 -4.79
N GLY A 56 -16.65 -48.62 -6.12
CA GLY A 56 -17.73 -48.40 -7.10
C GLY A 56 -17.51 -47.33 -8.17
N SER A 57 -16.48 -46.48 -8.13
CA SER A 57 -16.24 -45.52 -9.22
C SER A 57 -15.26 -46.11 -10.25
N THR A 58 -15.76 -46.41 -11.45
CA THR A 58 -14.99 -46.92 -12.59
C THR A 58 -14.41 -45.83 -13.50
N LYS A 59 -14.34 -44.55 -13.07
CA LYS A 59 -13.76 -43.47 -13.88
C LYS A 59 -13.13 -42.34 -13.04
N GLY A 60 -11.81 -42.19 -13.18
CA GLY A 60 -11.03 -40.96 -12.91
C GLY A 60 -10.68 -40.70 -11.44
N ASP A 61 -9.39 -40.55 -11.16
CA ASP A 61 -8.89 -40.00 -9.90
C ASP A 61 -9.34 -38.53 -9.76
N ILE A 62 -10.41 -38.29 -9.00
CA ILE A 62 -10.88 -36.92 -8.71
C ILE A 62 -10.01 -36.30 -7.61
N VAL A 63 -9.51 -35.10 -7.88
CA VAL A 63 -8.77 -34.28 -6.91
C VAL A 63 -9.68 -33.15 -6.44
N HIS A 64 -10.08 -33.18 -5.18
CA HIS A 64 -10.87 -32.10 -4.59
C HIS A 64 -9.99 -30.91 -4.21
N LEU A 65 -10.40 -29.72 -4.63
CA LEU A 65 -9.76 -28.44 -4.29
C LEU A 65 -10.65 -27.67 -3.30
N THR A 66 -10.04 -26.80 -2.49
CA THR A 66 -10.80 -25.95 -1.54
C THR A 66 -11.29 -24.66 -2.18
N GLU A 67 -10.82 -24.37 -3.39
CA GLU A 67 -11.12 -23.18 -4.17
C GLU A 67 -12.39 -23.38 -4.99
N LYS A 68 -13.17 -22.32 -5.13
CA LYS A 68 -14.33 -22.29 -6.03
C LYS A 68 -13.90 -22.32 -7.48
N SER A 69 -14.86 -22.68 -8.34
CA SER A 69 -14.69 -22.82 -9.78
C SER A 69 -14.07 -21.60 -10.47
N ASP A 70 -14.41 -20.37 -10.03
CA ASP A 70 -13.85 -19.12 -10.55
C ASP A 70 -12.33 -19.02 -10.37
N ILE A 71 -11.83 -19.37 -9.18
CA ILE A 71 -10.40 -19.36 -8.86
C ILE A 71 -9.69 -20.53 -9.51
N THR A 72 -10.29 -21.73 -9.48
CA THR A 72 -9.73 -22.91 -10.15
C THR A 72 -9.55 -22.66 -11.64
N LEU A 73 -10.56 -22.08 -12.30
CA LEU A 73 -10.49 -21.70 -13.70
C LEU A 73 -9.34 -20.71 -13.96
N ALA A 74 -9.21 -19.68 -13.13
CA ALA A 74 -8.18 -18.66 -13.28
C ALA A 74 -6.75 -19.20 -13.07
N LEU A 75 -6.55 -20.14 -12.15
CA LEU A 75 -5.27 -20.85 -11.98
C LEU A 75 -4.97 -21.69 -13.22
N LEU A 76 -5.94 -22.47 -13.72
CA LEU A 76 -5.77 -23.29 -14.91
C LEU A 76 -5.46 -22.45 -16.15
N ASP A 77 -6.20 -21.37 -16.37
CA ASP A 77 -5.99 -20.44 -17.49
C ASP A 77 -4.62 -19.73 -17.42
N SER A 78 -3.97 -19.72 -16.25
CA SER A 78 -2.63 -19.16 -16.09
C SER A 78 -1.51 -20.15 -16.47
N ILE A 79 -1.75 -21.45 -16.35
CA ILE A 79 -0.74 -22.50 -16.60
C ILE A 79 -0.94 -23.24 -17.93
N TYR A 80 -2.15 -23.19 -18.50
CA TYR A 80 -2.45 -23.83 -19.77
C TYR A 80 -1.99 -22.99 -20.97
N PRO A 81 -1.40 -23.61 -22.00
CA PRO A 81 -0.96 -22.90 -23.19
C PRO A 81 -2.17 -22.34 -23.96
N ARG A 82 -1.96 -21.17 -24.60
CA ARG A 82 -2.96 -20.49 -25.44
C ARG A 82 -4.25 -20.10 -24.70
N ARG A 83 -4.21 -20.00 -23.37
CA ARG A 83 -5.28 -19.41 -22.57
C ARG A 83 -4.97 -17.94 -22.32
N SER A 84 -6.04 -17.16 -22.21
CA SER A 84 -5.93 -15.76 -21.82
C SER A 84 -5.79 -15.69 -20.31
N PRO A 85 -4.79 -15.00 -19.77
CA PRO A 85 -4.60 -14.93 -18.35
C PRO A 85 -5.73 -14.11 -17.71
N PRO A 86 -6.15 -14.39 -16.47
CA PRO A 86 -7.35 -13.81 -15.88
C PRO A 86 -7.23 -12.29 -15.72
N GLN A 87 -8.37 -11.60 -15.74
CA GLN A 87 -8.42 -10.20 -15.34
C GLN A 87 -8.17 -10.10 -13.83
N LEU A 88 -7.25 -9.23 -13.42
CA LEU A 88 -6.84 -9.09 -12.02
C LEU A 88 -7.69 -8.04 -11.29
N GLU A 89 -9.01 -8.19 -11.37
CA GLU A 89 -10.00 -7.35 -10.69
C GLU A 89 -11.32 -8.14 -10.46
N PRO A 90 -12.11 -7.82 -9.42
CA PRO A 90 -11.85 -6.85 -8.35
C PRO A 90 -10.84 -7.36 -7.31
N PHE A 91 -10.47 -6.54 -6.32
CA PHE A 91 -9.49 -6.89 -5.29
C PHE A 91 -9.79 -8.24 -4.60
N SER A 92 -11.05 -8.49 -4.23
CA SER A 92 -11.45 -9.72 -3.56
C SER A 92 -11.16 -10.99 -4.38
N PHE A 93 -11.28 -10.91 -5.70
CA PHE A 93 -10.88 -11.98 -6.61
C PHE A 93 -9.35 -12.14 -6.64
N VAL A 94 -8.61 -11.03 -6.75
CA VAL A 94 -7.13 -11.04 -6.75
C VAL A 94 -6.57 -11.65 -5.46
N LEU A 95 -7.13 -11.28 -4.30
CA LEU A 95 -6.70 -11.82 -3.01
C LEU A 95 -6.91 -13.35 -2.95
N ARG A 96 -8.08 -13.83 -3.35
CA ARG A 96 -8.38 -15.27 -3.41
C ARG A 96 -7.48 -16.00 -4.41
N LEU A 97 -7.26 -15.42 -5.59
CA LEU A 97 -6.43 -15.99 -6.64
C LEU A 97 -4.96 -16.06 -6.21
N ALA A 98 -4.41 -14.99 -5.64
CA ALA A 98 -3.03 -14.94 -5.19
C ALA A 98 -2.79 -15.90 -4.01
N THR A 99 -3.74 -15.98 -3.06
CA THR A 99 -3.68 -16.94 -1.95
C THR A 99 -3.69 -18.39 -2.45
N ALA A 100 -4.55 -18.70 -3.43
CA ALA A 100 -4.59 -20.02 -4.02
C ALA A 100 -3.34 -20.33 -4.84
N ALA A 101 -2.82 -19.35 -5.58
CA ALA A 101 -1.59 -19.50 -6.35
C ALA A 101 -0.38 -19.73 -5.43
N ASP A 102 -0.27 -19.03 -4.31
CA ASP A 102 0.75 -19.27 -3.30
C ASP A 102 0.62 -20.67 -2.69
N LYS A 103 -0.61 -21.07 -2.30
CA LYS A 103 -0.91 -22.41 -1.77
C LYS A 103 -0.53 -23.54 -2.72
N TYR A 104 -0.78 -23.38 -4.01
CA TYR A 104 -0.47 -24.37 -5.04
C TYR A 104 0.88 -24.13 -5.71
N ASP A 105 1.72 -23.22 -5.23
CA ASP A 105 3.02 -22.91 -5.81
C ASP A 105 2.97 -22.63 -7.32
N ILE A 106 1.99 -21.82 -7.76
CA ILE A 106 1.84 -21.38 -9.15
C ILE A 106 2.52 -20.02 -9.30
N PHE A 107 3.82 -20.05 -9.57
CA PHE A 107 4.68 -18.87 -9.65
C PHE A 107 4.22 -17.84 -10.69
N ASP A 108 3.70 -18.27 -11.84
CA ASP A 108 3.30 -17.35 -12.92
C ASP A 108 2.23 -16.35 -12.48
N VAL A 109 1.28 -16.81 -11.66
CA VAL A 109 0.20 -15.96 -11.13
C VAL A 109 0.76 -14.98 -10.09
N THR A 110 1.53 -15.46 -9.13
CA THR A 110 2.09 -14.61 -8.07
C THR A 110 3.06 -13.59 -8.67
N SER A 111 3.93 -14.00 -9.60
CA SER A 111 4.85 -13.14 -10.34
C SER A 111 4.13 -12.06 -11.13
N ARG A 112 3.04 -12.39 -11.83
CA ARG A 112 2.23 -11.42 -12.57
C ARG A 112 1.59 -10.37 -11.66
N ILE A 113 1.05 -10.79 -10.51
CA ILE A 113 0.45 -9.89 -9.52
C ILE A 113 1.54 -9.00 -8.89
N ARG A 114 2.68 -9.56 -8.48
CA ARG A 114 3.84 -8.80 -7.97
C ARG A 114 4.35 -7.79 -9.00
N GLY A 115 4.33 -8.16 -10.28
CA GLY A 115 4.67 -7.30 -11.42
C GLY A 115 3.88 -6.00 -11.48
N LEU A 116 2.68 -5.95 -10.87
CA LEU A 116 1.87 -4.73 -10.76
C LEU A 116 2.43 -3.72 -9.76
N PHE A 117 3.27 -4.16 -8.80
CA PHE A 117 3.83 -3.32 -7.75
C PHE A 117 5.24 -2.83 -8.05
N VAL A 118 5.87 -3.36 -9.10
CA VAL A 118 7.26 -3.02 -9.46
C VAL A 118 7.39 -1.51 -9.67
N PRO A 119 8.41 -0.86 -9.06
CA PRO A 119 8.61 0.58 -9.19
C PRO A 119 8.91 0.98 -10.65
N ARG A 120 7.88 1.42 -11.39
CA ARG A 120 8.00 2.01 -12.73
C ARG A 120 7.89 3.54 -12.69
N GLY A 121 8.42 4.17 -11.65
CA GLY A 121 8.36 5.62 -11.42
C GLY A 121 7.08 6.14 -10.74
N SER A 122 5.98 5.41 -10.83
CA SER A 122 4.74 5.65 -10.07
C SER A 122 3.97 4.33 -9.90
N LEU A 123 3.27 4.15 -8.77
CA LEU A 123 2.34 3.03 -8.64
C LEU A 123 1.25 3.13 -9.72
N PRO A 124 0.92 2.04 -10.42
CA PRO A 124 -0.19 2.06 -11.37
C PRO A 124 -1.49 2.48 -10.66
N ASN A 125 -2.33 3.20 -11.42
CA ASN A 125 -3.69 3.49 -11.00
C ASN A 125 -4.52 2.23 -11.25
N LEU A 126 -4.49 1.33 -10.28
CA LEU A 126 -5.30 0.12 -10.28
C LEU A 126 -6.67 0.44 -9.69
N SER A 127 -7.69 -0.38 -9.96
CA SER A 127 -9.01 -0.18 -9.33
C SER A 127 -9.03 -0.39 -7.81
N TRP A 128 -7.96 -0.98 -7.26
CA TRP A 128 -7.79 -1.31 -5.85
C TRP A 128 -6.89 -0.31 -5.14
N GLY A 129 -7.27 0.04 -3.90
CA GLY A 129 -6.67 1.06 -3.07
C GLY A 129 -5.27 0.69 -2.56
N LYS A 130 -4.51 1.69 -2.08
CA LYS A 130 -3.13 1.46 -1.59
C LYS A 130 -3.09 0.54 -0.37
N LEU A 131 -4.10 0.61 0.49
CA LEU A 131 -4.22 -0.28 1.65
C LEU A 131 -4.43 -1.74 1.22
N GLU A 132 -5.28 -1.98 0.22
CA GLU A 132 -5.52 -3.33 -0.34
C GLU A 132 -4.27 -3.91 -0.98
N GLN A 133 -3.53 -3.08 -1.74
CA GLN A 133 -2.24 -3.48 -2.32
C GLN A 133 -1.25 -3.89 -1.23
N TYR A 134 -1.11 -3.07 -0.18
CA TYR A 134 -0.26 -3.38 0.97
C TYR A 134 -0.72 -4.65 1.69
N ALA A 135 -2.02 -4.80 1.93
CA ALA A 135 -2.62 -5.97 2.58
C ALA A 135 -2.26 -7.26 1.83
N LEU A 136 -2.42 -7.27 0.50
CA LEU A 136 -2.08 -8.42 -0.34
C LEU A 136 -0.60 -8.79 -0.26
N ALA A 137 0.29 -7.81 -0.44
CA ALA A 137 1.73 -8.07 -0.36
C ALA A 137 2.12 -8.59 1.04
N SER A 138 1.48 -8.05 2.07
CA SER A 138 1.75 -8.42 3.45
C SER A 138 1.24 -9.83 3.81
N SER A 139 0.07 -10.24 3.31
CA SER A 139 -0.52 -11.55 3.58
C SER A 139 0.24 -12.69 2.90
N LEU A 140 0.88 -12.41 1.76
CA LEU A 140 1.69 -13.37 0.99
C LEU A 140 3.19 -13.30 1.32
N GLY A 141 3.57 -12.54 2.35
CA GLY A 141 4.97 -12.44 2.79
C GLY A 141 5.90 -11.74 1.79
N TRP A 142 5.38 -10.97 0.84
CA TRP A 142 6.15 -10.20 -0.14
C TRP A 142 6.73 -8.93 0.51
N ALA A 143 7.75 -9.13 1.33
CA ALA A 143 8.23 -8.10 2.26
C ALA A 143 8.75 -6.83 1.58
N GLU A 144 9.43 -6.96 0.44
CA GLU A 144 9.96 -5.81 -0.30
C GLU A 144 8.83 -4.99 -0.94
N GLU A 145 7.83 -5.66 -1.52
CA GLU A 145 6.64 -5.02 -2.07
C GLU A 145 5.81 -4.35 -0.98
N ALA A 146 5.59 -5.03 0.16
CA ALA A 146 4.89 -4.45 1.30
C ALA A 146 5.64 -3.22 1.83
N ARG A 147 6.98 -3.28 1.92
CA ARG A 147 7.82 -2.13 2.30
C ARG A 147 7.62 -0.96 1.34
N TYR A 148 7.74 -1.19 0.03
CA TYR A 148 7.55 -0.16 -0.98
C TYR A 148 6.13 0.43 -0.96
N LEU A 149 5.09 -0.41 -0.86
CA LEU A 149 3.69 0.02 -0.86
C LEU A 149 3.33 0.86 0.37
N SER A 150 3.93 0.58 1.54
CA SER A 150 3.71 1.31 2.78
C SER A 150 3.96 2.82 2.67
N ARG A 151 4.78 3.24 1.70
CA ARG A 151 5.08 4.65 1.42
C ARG A 151 3.82 5.44 1.04
N PHE A 152 2.91 4.77 0.34
CA PHE A 152 1.73 5.36 -0.31
C PHE A 152 0.44 5.13 0.46
N VAL A 153 0.45 4.28 1.49
CA VAL A 153 -0.72 4.06 2.34
C VAL A 153 -0.89 5.29 3.24
N PRO A 154 -2.07 5.93 3.26
CA PRO A 154 -2.38 7.00 4.21
C PRO A 154 -2.62 6.43 5.62
N PRO A 155 -2.61 7.26 6.67
CA PRO A 155 -2.97 6.81 8.01
C PRO A 155 -4.31 6.09 8.02
N LEU A 156 -4.39 5.05 8.85
CA LEU A 156 -5.53 4.15 8.92
C LEU A 156 -6.76 4.86 9.51
N ASN A 157 -7.91 4.72 8.88
CA ASN A 157 -9.20 5.14 9.41
C ASN A 157 -10.04 3.91 9.76
N THR A 158 -10.11 3.58 11.05
CA THR A 158 -10.87 2.41 11.54
C THR A 158 -12.39 2.58 11.47
N GLU A 159 -12.87 3.82 11.30
CA GLU A 159 -14.29 4.13 11.16
C GLU A 159 -14.77 3.97 9.71
N ASP A 160 -13.85 3.88 8.74
CA ASP A 160 -14.16 3.59 7.36
C ASP A 160 -14.43 2.07 7.19
N PRO A 161 -15.67 1.66 6.85
CA PRO A 161 -16.02 0.24 6.73
C PRO A 161 -15.21 -0.50 5.66
N GLU A 162 -14.84 0.19 4.57
CA GLU A 162 -14.08 -0.43 3.48
C GLU A 162 -12.66 -0.74 3.96
N GLN A 163 -11.99 0.23 4.60
CA GLN A 163 -10.68 0.00 5.20
C GLN A 163 -10.73 -1.05 6.29
N ARG A 164 -11.75 -1.00 7.16
CA ARG A 164 -11.90 -1.94 8.27
C ARG A 164 -11.88 -3.39 7.80
N SER A 165 -12.63 -3.72 6.74
CA SER A 165 -12.65 -5.08 6.19
C SER A 165 -11.26 -5.57 5.76
N VAL A 166 -10.46 -4.68 5.16
CA VAL A 166 -9.09 -4.98 4.73
C VAL A 166 -8.18 -5.13 5.95
N LEU A 167 -8.29 -4.23 6.93
CA LEU A 167 -7.49 -4.27 8.15
C LEU A 167 -7.73 -5.55 8.96
N GLU A 168 -8.98 -6.00 9.06
CA GLU A 168 -9.35 -7.24 9.76
C GLU A 168 -8.78 -8.50 9.08
N SER A 169 -8.47 -8.43 7.78
CA SER A 169 -7.86 -9.54 7.04
C SER A 169 -6.34 -9.64 7.17
N MET A 170 -5.69 -8.62 7.73
CA MET A 170 -4.23 -8.52 7.78
C MET A 170 -3.64 -9.13 9.05
N ASP A 171 -2.42 -9.66 8.94
CA ASP A 171 -1.65 -10.07 10.11
C ASP A 171 -1.28 -8.84 10.97
N VAL A 172 -1.46 -8.99 12.29
CA VAL A 172 -1.21 -7.95 13.30
C VAL A 172 0.19 -7.36 13.19
N LYS A 173 1.21 -8.16 12.83
CA LYS A 173 2.59 -7.71 12.62
C LYS A 173 2.66 -6.59 11.59
N TRP A 174 1.98 -6.74 10.44
CA TRP A 174 2.01 -5.75 9.36
C TRP A 174 1.18 -4.51 9.66
N LEU A 175 0.09 -4.68 10.41
CA LEU A 175 -0.69 -3.56 10.95
C LEU A 175 0.16 -2.73 11.93
N LEU A 176 0.86 -3.37 12.87
CA LEU A 176 1.72 -2.68 13.83
C LEU A 176 2.86 -1.92 13.14
N LYS A 177 3.46 -2.49 12.09
CA LYS A 177 4.48 -1.80 11.29
C LYS A 177 3.93 -0.52 10.65
N LEU A 178 2.73 -0.58 10.08
CA LEU A 178 2.10 0.57 9.43
C LEU A 178 1.70 1.65 10.46
N ILE A 179 1.10 1.25 11.59
CA ILE A 179 0.77 2.17 12.70
C ILE A 179 2.04 2.85 13.22
N SER A 180 3.12 2.09 13.42
CA SER A 180 4.42 2.62 13.86
C SER A 180 4.99 3.62 12.84
N LEU A 181 4.92 3.32 11.54
CA LEU A 181 5.34 4.24 10.49
C LEU A 181 4.60 5.58 10.58
N HIS A 182 3.27 5.56 10.66
CA HIS A 182 2.48 6.79 10.74
C HIS A 182 2.73 7.57 12.04
N ARG A 183 2.87 6.87 13.17
CA ARG A 183 3.24 7.50 14.44
C ARG A 183 4.60 8.19 14.37
N ARG A 184 5.63 7.50 13.86
CA ARG A 184 6.98 8.08 13.70
C ARG A 184 6.98 9.28 12.75
N ARG A 185 6.20 9.24 11.66
CA ARG A 185 6.00 10.39 10.75
C ARG A 185 5.39 11.58 11.49
N ARG A 186 4.31 11.36 12.24
CA ARG A 186 3.65 12.40 13.04
C ARG A 186 4.60 13.01 14.07
N ASP A 187 5.29 12.19 14.85
CA ASP A 187 6.23 12.65 15.88
C ASP A 187 7.39 13.45 15.26
N THR A 188 7.90 12.99 14.12
CA THR A 188 8.96 13.69 13.38
C THR A 188 8.47 15.02 12.84
N MET A 189 7.24 15.10 12.29
CA MET A 189 6.66 16.37 11.83
C MET A 189 6.44 17.36 12.99
N ILE A 190 5.98 16.90 14.16
CA ILE A 190 5.78 17.77 15.33
C ILE A 190 7.11 18.40 15.76
N ARG A 191 8.18 17.59 15.80
CA ARG A 191 9.54 18.08 16.06
C ARG A 191 9.99 19.06 14.97
N ALA A 192 9.82 18.67 13.70
CA ALA A 192 10.16 19.48 12.52
C ALA A 192 9.61 20.90 12.58
N LEU A 193 8.32 21.04 12.91
CA LEU A 193 7.64 22.33 12.95
C LEU A 193 7.98 23.18 14.19
N SER A 194 8.88 22.73 15.06
CA SER A 194 9.40 23.57 16.15
C SER A 194 10.44 24.55 15.61
N ILE A 195 10.46 25.77 16.15
CA ILE A 195 11.37 26.82 15.69
C ILE A 195 12.60 26.84 16.60
N SER A 196 13.78 26.74 16.00
CA SER A 196 15.06 27.03 16.64
C SER A 196 15.42 28.49 16.41
N TYR A 197 15.51 29.25 17.51
CA TYR A 197 15.83 30.68 17.50
C TYR A 197 17.32 30.98 17.69
N ASP A 198 18.07 30.00 18.21
CA ASP A 198 19.50 30.14 18.50
C ASP A 198 20.33 29.63 17.32
N ARG A 199 21.21 30.51 16.82
CA ARG A 199 22.15 30.20 15.73
C ARG A 199 23.26 29.26 16.19
N ASN A 200 23.52 29.22 17.49
CA ASN A 200 24.58 28.41 18.11
C ASN A 200 24.04 27.13 18.78
N ALA A 201 22.74 26.83 18.62
CA ALA A 201 22.21 25.54 19.06
C ALA A 201 22.96 24.39 18.39
N SER A 202 22.98 23.22 19.03
CA SER A 202 23.64 22.03 18.47
C SER A 202 23.04 21.63 17.12
N ASP A 203 23.85 20.98 16.28
CA ASP A 203 23.42 20.46 14.99
C ASP A 203 22.23 19.51 15.14
N GLU A 204 22.20 18.67 16.19
CA GLU A 204 21.05 17.81 16.49
C GLU A 204 19.72 18.57 16.59
N ILE A 205 19.72 19.76 17.20
CA ILE A 205 18.51 20.59 17.32
C ILE A 205 18.22 21.30 16.00
N ARG A 206 19.25 21.88 15.37
CA ARG A 206 19.10 22.70 14.16
C ARG A 206 18.73 21.88 12.92
N ASP A 207 19.14 20.61 12.88
CA ASP A 207 18.81 19.68 11.80
C ASP A 207 17.34 19.24 11.86
N HIS A 208 16.76 19.15 13.06
CA HIS A 208 15.41 18.63 13.26
C HIS A 208 14.35 19.71 13.49
N HIS A 209 14.71 20.98 13.61
CA HIS A 209 13.80 22.12 13.82
C HIS A 209 13.91 23.15 12.69
N LEU A 210 12.84 23.91 12.44
CA LEU A 210 12.85 25.05 11.54
C LEU A 210 13.74 26.15 12.10
N ARG A 211 14.70 26.61 11.32
CA ARG A 211 15.63 27.66 11.74
C ARG A 211 15.02 29.04 11.52
N TRP A 212 14.93 29.83 12.59
CA TRP A 212 14.31 31.17 12.59
C TRP A 212 14.81 32.06 11.46
N GLU A 213 16.13 32.10 11.25
CA GLU A 213 16.78 32.96 10.26
C GLU A 213 16.43 32.61 8.80
N TYR A 214 15.92 31.40 8.53
CA TYR A 214 15.50 30.97 7.19
C TYR A 214 13.99 31.08 6.98
N ILE A 215 13.19 31.02 8.04
CA ILE A 215 11.73 31.17 7.95
C ILE A 215 11.27 32.62 8.10
N SER A 216 12.13 33.52 8.59
CA SER A 216 11.82 34.94 8.82
C SER A 216 12.84 35.87 8.16
N THR A 217 13.39 35.48 7.00
CA THR A 217 14.55 36.11 6.34
C THR A 217 14.47 37.64 6.28
N ILE A 218 13.34 38.18 5.81
CA ILE A 218 13.09 39.63 5.69
C ILE A 218 13.11 40.31 7.06
N HIS A 219 12.34 39.81 8.03
CA HIS A 219 12.30 40.39 9.37
C HIS A 219 13.63 40.24 10.12
N ALA A 220 14.25 39.05 10.08
CA ALA A 220 15.50 38.75 10.79
C ALA A 220 16.70 39.57 10.28
N SER A 221 16.62 40.10 9.06
CA SER A 221 17.65 40.99 8.50
C SER A 221 17.67 42.37 9.16
N SER A 222 16.51 42.88 9.59
CA SER A 222 16.33 44.25 10.09
C SER A 222 15.98 44.32 11.59
N CYS A 223 15.54 43.20 12.19
CA CYS A 223 15.05 43.19 13.57
C CYS A 223 15.41 41.90 14.32
N ARG A 224 15.81 42.06 15.60
CA ARG A 224 16.14 40.93 16.50
C ARG A 224 14.96 40.38 17.29
N SER A 225 13.76 40.93 17.10
CA SER A 225 12.57 40.43 17.79
C SER A 225 12.22 39.01 17.35
N GLN A 226 11.84 38.16 18.28
CA GLN A 226 11.36 36.80 18.00
C GLN A 226 9.93 36.60 18.55
N ALA A 227 9.28 37.71 18.91
CA ALA A 227 7.98 37.74 19.60
C ALA A 227 6.80 37.58 18.63
N HIS A 228 6.85 36.53 17.79
CA HIS A 228 5.70 36.12 17.00
C HIS A 228 4.69 35.34 17.86
N SER A 229 3.50 35.17 17.33
CA SER A 229 2.35 34.59 17.99
C SER A 229 2.46 33.07 18.03
N LYS A 230 2.61 32.54 19.24
CA LYS A 230 2.69 31.08 19.48
C LYS A 230 1.36 30.37 19.21
N SER A 231 0.23 31.06 19.36
CA SER A 231 -1.09 30.50 19.06
C SER A 231 -1.33 30.34 17.56
N ILE A 232 -0.95 31.36 16.78
CA ILE A 232 -0.91 31.33 15.31
C ILE A 232 -0.01 30.18 14.83
N TRP A 233 1.17 30.04 15.42
CA TRP A 233 2.08 28.94 15.07
C TRP A 233 1.52 27.56 15.43
N SER A 234 0.82 27.45 16.56
CA SER A 234 0.16 26.21 16.96
C SER A 234 -0.97 25.81 15.99
N ALA A 235 -1.70 26.78 15.44
CA ALA A 235 -2.73 26.53 14.44
C ALA A 235 -2.14 25.96 13.13
N ILE A 236 -0.95 26.42 12.71
CA ILE A 236 -0.22 25.85 11.57
C ILE A 236 0.16 24.40 11.83
N LYS A 237 0.74 24.13 13.00
CA LYS A 237 1.08 22.75 13.39
C LYS A 237 -0.14 21.85 13.27
N PHE A 238 -1.30 22.30 13.75
CA PHE A 238 -2.54 21.55 13.62
C PHE A 238 -2.96 21.31 12.16
N LEU A 239 -2.90 22.34 11.30
CA LEU A 239 -3.25 22.20 9.89
C LEU A 239 -2.32 21.24 9.13
N VAL A 240 -1.00 21.34 9.35
CA VAL A 240 -0.01 20.44 8.74
C VAL A 240 -0.22 19.00 9.21
N LEU A 241 -0.48 18.79 10.50
CA LEU A 241 -0.75 17.47 11.04
C LEU A 241 -2.07 16.89 10.54
N SER A 242 -3.11 17.71 10.39
CA SER A 242 -4.38 17.29 9.81
C SER A 242 -4.22 16.83 8.36
N GLU A 243 -3.39 17.51 7.56
CA GLU A 243 -3.11 17.09 6.18
C GLU A 243 -2.35 15.75 6.13
N LEU A 244 -1.41 15.55 7.05
CA LEU A 244 -0.72 14.27 7.19
C LEU A 244 -1.65 13.13 7.61
N ASP A 245 -2.68 13.43 8.40
CA ASP A 245 -3.66 12.44 8.87
C ASP A 245 -4.57 11.94 7.73
N HIS A 246 -4.64 12.67 6.61
CA HIS A 246 -5.49 12.33 5.45
C HIS A 246 -4.73 11.96 4.17
N SER A 247 -3.40 12.16 4.12
CA SER A 247 -2.60 11.95 2.91
C SER A 247 -1.41 11.01 3.16
N SER A 248 -0.93 10.33 2.11
CA SER A 248 0.33 9.58 2.18
C SER A 248 1.51 10.55 2.37
N ALA A 249 2.63 10.13 2.95
CA ALA A 249 3.78 11.02 3.13
C ALA A 249 4.35 11.55 1.79
N ASP A 250 4.35 10.73 0.74
CA ASP A 250 4.74 11.14 -0.61
C ASP A 250 3.75 12.18 -1.19
N THR A 251 2.46 12.03 -0.92
CA THR A 251 1.45 13.02 -1.31
C THR A 251 1.60 14.31 -0.51
N ALA A 252 1.76 14.20 0.81
CA ALA A 252 1.92 15.33 1.72
C ALA A 252 3.13 16.18 1.33
N THR A 253 4.29 15.58 1.11
CA THR A 253 5.52 16.29 0.71
C THR A 253 5.37 17.04 -0.62
N ARG A 254 4.66 16.47 -1.60
CA ARG A 254 4.35 17.14 -2.88
C ARG A 254 3.33 18.27 -2.74
N ASN A 255 2.42 18.15 -1.78
CA ASN A 255 1.34 19.12 -1.57
C ASN A 255 1.63 20.13 -0.44
N VAL A 256 2.74 20.01 0.29
CA VAL A 256 3.10 20.92 1.39
C VAL A 256 3.09 22.38 0.94
N THR A 257 3.59 22.70 -0.26
CA THR A 257 3.52 24.08 -0.77
C THR A 257 2.08 24.56 -0.97
N LYS A 258 1.17 23.69 -1.43
CA LYS A 258 -0.27 24.00 -1.54
C LYS A 258 -0.94 24.17 -0.19
N LEU A 259 -0.51 23.41 0.83
CA LEU A 259 -1.02 23.56 2.19
C LEU A 259 -0.77 24.98 2.70
N PHE A 260 0.40 25.56 2.41
CA PHE A 260 0.71 26.92 2.83
C PHE A 260 0.02 28.02 2.00
N SER A 261 -0.60 27.66 0.87
CA SER A 261 -1.50 28.53 0.10
C SER A 261 -2.95 28.47 0.61
N ASP A 262 -3.23 27.72 1.68
CA ASP A 262 -4.56 27.67 2.28
C ASP A 262 -4.94 29.05 2.85
N ARG A 263 -6.13 29.55 2.48
CA ARG A 263 -6.68 30.82 2.99
C ARG A 263 -6.74 30.88 4.51
N ARG A 264 -6.89 29.73 5.17
CA ARG A 264 -6.85 29.63 6.62
C ARG A 264 -5.52 30.12 7.20
N LEU A 265 -4.43 30.11 6.44
CA LEU A 265 -3.11 30.56 6.90
C LEU A 265 -2.85 32.05 6.69
N GLN A 266 -3.79 32.81 6.12
CA GLN A 266 -3.60 34.23 5.83
C GLN A 266 -3.18 35.05 7.07
N PHE A 267 -3.71 34.71 8.24
CA PHE A 267 -3.38 35.39 9.50
C PHE A 267 -1.90 35.31 9.88
N LEU A 268 -1.17 34.29 9.39
CA LEU A 268 0.26 34.14 9.62
C LEU A 268 1.05 35.17 8.81
N TRP A 269 0.68 35.33 7.53
CA TRP A 269 1.36 36.24 6.60
C TRP A 269 1.09 37.71 6.97
N ASP A 270 -0.07 37.97 7.57
CA ASP A 270 -0.46 39.29 8.06
C ASP A 270 0.18 39.64 9.42
N GLU A 271 0.89 38.70 10.07
CA GLU A 271 1.48 38.90 11.39
C GLU A 271 2.69 39.83 11.33
N LYS A 272 2.58 41.00 11.97
CA LYS A 272 3.62 42.04 11.99
C LYS A 272 4.31 42.17 13.33
N CYS A 273 5.61 42.44 13.28
CA CYS A 273 6.40 42.72 14.46
C CYS A 273 6.03 44.06 15.07
N SER A 274 5.75 44.07 16.38
CA SER A 274 5.42 45.30 17.11
C SER A 274 6.57 46.32 17.20
N LYS A 275 7.81 45.92 16.91
CA LYS A 275 9.00 46.79 16.99
C LYS A 275 9.38 47.45 15.68
N CYS A 276 9.32 46.73 14.55
CA CYS A 276 9.73 47.24 13.24
C CYS A 276 8.60 47.29 12.22
N SER A 277 7.40 46.80 12.56
CA SER A 277 6.21 46.73 11.69
C SER A 277 6.35 45.86 10.43
N GLU A 278 7.49 45.20 10.23
CA GLU A 278 7.70 44.18 9.20
C GLU A 278 6.96 42.88 9.54
N SER A 279 6.53 42.14 8.51
CA SER A 279 5.93 40.80 8.69
C SER A 279 6.98 39.79 9.14
N PHE A 280 6.63 38.93 10.10
CA PHE A 280 7.56 37.88 10.56
C PHE A 280 7.83 36.81 9.51
N PHE A 281 6.79 36.44 8.77
CA PHE A 281 6.82 35.38 7.77
C PHE A 281 6.29 35.91 6.45
N THR A 282 6.80 35.37 5.35
CA THR A 282 6.34 35.67 4.00
C THR A 282 5.79 34.44 3.32
N GLU A 283 4.78 34.63 2.50
CA GLU A 283 4.09 33.55 1.83
C GLU A 283 5.08 32.73 0.97
N PRO A 284 5.01 31.39 0.96
CA PRO A 284 5.87 30.49 0.19
C PRO A 284 6.07 30.86 -1.29
N ILE A 285 5.06 31.49 -1.90
CA ILE A 285 5.08 31.92 -3.30
C ILE A 285 6.08 33.07 -3.50
N THR A 286 6.35 33.84 -2.44
CA THR A 286 7.24 35.01 -2.44
C THR A 286 8.58 34.78 -1.74
N ASP A 287 8.69 33.78 -0.85
CA ASP A 287 9.96 33.40 -0.18
C ASP A 287 10.32 31.93 -0.36
N SER A 288 11.30 31.69 -1.25
CA SER A 288 11.89 30.37 -1.48
C SER A 288 12.59 29.77 -0.27
N SER A 289 13.00 30.59 0.71
CA SER A 289 13.79 30.17 1.88
C SER A 289 12.95 29.40 2.89
N PHE A 290 11.72 29.86 3.16
CA PHE A 290 10.77 29.16 4.03
C PHE A 290 10.43 27.77 3.48
N VAL A 291 10.17 27.67 2.17
CA VAL A 291 9.88 26.40 1.50
C VAL A 291 11.09 25.48 1.50
N ALA A 292 12.28 26.00 1.18
CA ALA A 292 13.51 25.22 1.22
C ALA A 292 13.78 24.67 2.61
N GLU A 293 13.53 25.47 3.65
CA GLU A 293 13.72 25.06 5.04
C GLU A 293 12.71 24.00 5.48
N LEU A 294 11.45 24.08 5.04
CA LEU A 294 10.48 23.01 5.24
C LEU A 294 10.90 21.72 4.53
N LEU A 295 11.22 21.79 3.24
CA LEU A 295 11.63 20.63 2.45
C LEU A 295 12.87 19.96 3.03
N ARG A 296 13.81 20.75 3.57
CA ARG A 296 14.99 20.25 4.29
C ARG A 296 14.60 19.33 5.43
N ILE A 297 13.56 19.65 6.21
CA ILE A 297 13.19 18.80 7.35
C ILE A 297 12.31 17.64 6.91
N LEU A 298 11.42 17.86 5.92
CA LEU A 298 10.51 16.84 5.41
C LEU A 298 11.23 15.63 4.80
N ILE A 299 12.46 15.82 4.30
CA ILE A 299 13.27 14.70 3.78
C ILE A 299 13.58 13.64 4.84
N HIS A 300 13.55 14.02 6.13
CA HIS A 300 13.81 13.14 7.27
C HIS A 300 12.57 12.37 7.74
N LEU A 301 11.40 12.60 7.13
CA LEU A 301 10.22 11.81 7.46
C LEU A 301 10.46 10.33 7.11
N PRO A 302 10.17 9.40 8.03
CA PRO A 302 10.22 7.97 7.74
C PRO A 302 9.39 7.65 6.50
N LYS A 303 10.02 7.03 5.49
CA LYS A 303 9.39 6.81 4.18
C LYS A 303 8.62 5.52 4.12
N GLU A 304 9.11 4.47 4.75
CA GLU A 304 8.57 3.11 4.67
C GLU A 304 8.68 2.41 6.01
N ILE A 305 8.00 1.27 6.13
CA ILE A 305 8.12 0.38 7.28
C ILE A 305 9.52 -0.23 7.37
N ASP A 306 9.93 -0.57 8.59
CA ASP A 306 11.21 -1.25 8.87
C ASP A 306 11.16 -2.72 8.40
#